data_AF-A0A7C1HNB2-F1
#
_entry.id   AF-A0A7C1HNB2-F1
#
_cell.length_a   1.000
_cell.length_b   1.000
_cell.length_c   1.000
_cell.angle_alpha   90.00
_cell.angle_beta   90.00
_cell.angle_gamma   90.00
#
_symmetry.space_group_name_H-M   'P 1'
#
loop_
_entity.id
_entity.type
_entity.pdbx_description
1 polymer ?
#
loop_
_entity_poly.entity_id
_entity_poly.type
_entity_poly.pdbx_seq_one_letter_code
_entity_poly.pdbx_strand_id
1 'polypeptide(L)'
;DRNACIGCKMCIRVCPANAIESLADEKKVMFHMDRCCFCAQCTEICPVSCIWMTHEFAFSSYDRKAEIVTDSGSKPVSQSEGKSPKKKDQGTKYEIDPEKCIGCTKCARTCPVQAISGKIKEPHVIDEEKCVGCGACSEACPVKAIHVK
;
A
#
# COMPACT_ATOMS: atom_id res chain seq x y z
N ASP A 1 1.49 13.71 -12.06
CA ASP A 1 0.07 14.10 -12.24
C ASP A 1 -0.17 15.48 -11.63
N ARG A 2 -0.30 16.49 -12.49
CA ARG A 2 -0.61 17.86 -12.08
C ARG A 2 -2.01 17.99 -11.49
N ASN A 3 -2.99 17.21 -11.93
CA ASN A 3 -4.38 17.30 -11.49
C ASN A 3 -4.58 16.78 -10.07
N ALA A 4 -3.95 15.65 -9.73
CA ALA A 4 -4.02 15.07 -8.39
C ALA A 4 -3.22 15.85 -7.32
N CYS A 5 -2.28 16.72 -7.73
CA CYS A 5 -1.44 17.48 -6.81
C CYS A 5 -2.24 18.54 -6.03
N ILE A 6 -2.24 18.44 -4.69
CA ILE A 6 -2.93 19.39 -3.79
C ILE A 6 -2.06 20.57 -3.35
N GLY A 7 -0.80 20.66 -3.79
CA GLY A 7 0.07 21.80 -3.45
C GLY A 7 0.57 21.83 -2.01
N CYS A 8 0.63 20.69 -1.31
CA CYS A 8 1.04 20.62 0.10
C CYS A 8 2.54 20.89 0.36
N LYS A 9 3.37 20.98 -0.69
CA LYS A 9 4.82 21.28 -0.63
C LYS A 9 5.70 20.30 0.18
N MET A 10 5.16 19.14 0.56
CA MET A 10 5.90 18.14 1.34
C MET A 10 7.10 17.56 0.58
N CYS A 11 6.97 17.41 -0.74
CA CYS A 11 8.04 16.99 -1.63
C CYS A 11 9.23 17.96 -1.67
N ILE A 12 8.98 19.27 -1.59
CA ILE A 12 10.05 20.29 -1.56
C ILE A 12 10.89 20.11 -0.30
N ARG A 13 10.24 19.91 0.85
CA ARG A 13 10.93 19.79 2.14
C ARG A 13 11.77 18.52 2.26
N VAL A 14 11.33 17.42 1.65
CA VAL A 14 12.05 16.14 1.72
C VAL A 14 13.18 16.05 0.68
N CYS A 15 13.20 16.89 -0.35
CA CYS A 15 14.16 16.74 -1.45
C CYS A 15 15.58 17.16 -1.01
N PRO A 16 16.54 16.22 -0.89
CA PRO A 16 17.90 16.56 -0.45
C PRO A 16 18.68 17.34 -1.52
N ALA A 17 18.29 17.20 -2.79
CA ALA A 17 18.95 17.84 -3.92
C ALA A 17 18.36 19.22 -4.29
N ASN A 18 17.34 19.70 -3.57
CA ASN A 18 16.62 20.93 -3.90
C ASN A 18 16.16 20.99 -5.38
N ALA A 19 15.71 19.85 -5.91
CA ALA A 19 15.29 19.69 -7.30
C ALA A 19 13.84 20.14 -7.54
N ILE A 20 13.12 20.61 -6.52
CA ILE A 20 11.68 20.87 -6.59
C ILE A 20 11.39 22.30 -6.16
N GLU A 21 10.73 23.06 -7.03
CA GLU A 21 10.36 24.46 -6.78
C GLU A 21 8.83 24.61 -6.87
N SER A 22 8.27 25.62 -6.19
CA SER A 22 6.83 25.90 -6.26
C SER A 22 6.51 26.88 -7.38
N LEU A 23 5.51 26.56 -8.19
CA LEU A 23 4.99 27.47 -9.21
C LEU A 23 4.05 28.47 -8.52
N ALA A 24 4.45 29.75 -8.52
CA ALA A 24 3.80 30.81 -7.73
C ALA A 24 2.32 31.01 -8.09
N ASP A 25 1.95 30.77 -9.35
CA ASP A 25 0.64 31.14 -9.88
C ASP A 25 -0.45 30.07 -9.64
N GLU A 26 -0.07 28.80 -9.42
CA GLU A 26 -1.05 27.69 -9.48
C GLU A 26 -1.05 26.74 -8.28
N LYS A 27 -0.30 27.01 -7.21
CA LYS A 27 -0.11 26.08 -6.07
C LYS A 27 0.35 24.68 -6.54
N LYS A 28 1.14 24.62 -7.61
CA LYS A 28 1.76 23.39 -8.13
C LYS A 28 3.26 23.41 -7.89
N VAL A 29 3.91 22.30 -8.22
CA VAL A 29 5.36 22.14 -8.11
C VAL A 29 5.95 21.85 -9.48
N MET A 30 7.19 22.27 -9.69
CA MET A 30 7.99 21.96 -10.87
C MET A 30 9.22 21.18 -10.43
N PHE A 31 9.64 20.23 -11.26
CA PHE A 31 10.81 19.38 -11.02
C PHE A 31 11.91 19.73 -12.01
N HIS A 32 13.10 19.99 -11.46
CA HIS A 32 14.34 20.17 -12.19
C HIS A 32 15.04 18.81 -12.28
N MET A 33 14.83 18.10 -13.40
CA MET A 33 15.36 16.73 -13.53
C MET A 33 16.88 16.69 -13.60
N ASP A 34 17.53 17.78 -14.05
CA ASP A 34 18.99 17.97 -14.05
C ASP A 34 19.62 17.88 -12.65
N ARG A 35 18.83 18.15 -11.60
CA ARG A 35 19.28 18.11 -10.19
C ARG A 35 18.82 16.86 -9.46
N CYS A 36 17.91 16.08 -10.03
CA CYS A 36 17.28 14.96 -9.35
C CYS A 36 18.27 13.80 -9.17
N CYS A 37 18.51 13.39 -7.93
CA CYS A 37 19.32 12.20 -7.62
C CYS A 37 18.53 10.89 -7.63
N PHE A 38 17.26 10.92 -8.05
CA PHE A 38 16.37 9.75 -8.14
C PHE A 38 16.28 8.92 -6.84
N CYS A 39 16.25 9.57 -5.68
CA CYS A 39 16.18 8.91 -4.36
C CYS A 39 14.78 8.50 -3.90
N ALA A 40 13.72 8.76 -4.67
CA ALA A 40 12.32 8.43 -4.36
C ALA A 40 11.70 9.06 -3.09
N GLN A 41 12.41 9.90 -2.35
CA GLN A 41 11.85 10.46 -1.10
C GLN A 41 10.58 11.29 -1.33
N CYS A 42 10.49 11.98 -2.46
CA CYS A 42 9.32 12.77 -2.83
C CYS A 42 8.10 11.92 -3.24
N THR A 43 8.30 10.68 -3.71
CA THR A 43 7.19 9.77 -4.04
C THR A 43 6.60 9.17 -2.76
N GLU A 44 7.45 8.80 -1.82
CA GLU A 44 7.03 8.19 -0.55
C GLU A 44 6.29 9.16 0.36
N ILE A 45 6.74 10.41 0.44
CA ILE A 45 6.11 11.40 1.32
C ILE A 45 4.79 11.94 0.74
N CYS A 46 4.49 11.69 -0.53
CA CYS A 46 3.34 12.30 -1.19
C CYS A 46 2.03 11.69 -0.66
N PRO A 47 1.18 12.46 0.06
CA PRO A 47 -0.03 11.91 0.68
C PRO A 47 -1.09 11.48 -0.33
N VAL A 48 -1.08 12.08 -1.52
CA VAL A 48 -1.99 11.79 -2.64
C VAL A 48 -1.34 10.92 -3.71
N SER A 49 -0.06 10.54 -3.53
CA SER A 49 0.72 9.72 -4.46
C SER A 49 0.64 10.19 -5.92
N CYS A 50 0.68 11.51 -6.15
CA CYS A 50 0.59 12.12 -7.50
C CYS A 50 1.93 12.17 -8.26
N ILE A 51 3.02 11.80 -7.57
CA ILE A 51 4.39 11.74 -8.10
C ILE A 51 4.78 10.27 -8.13
N TRP A 52 5.38 9.82 -9.22
CA TRP A 52 5.94 8.48 -9.35
C TRP A 52 7.28 8.58 -10.07
N MET A 53 8.14 7.60 -9.82
CA MET A 53 9.34 7.39 -10.61
C MET A 53 9.07 6.36 -11.70
N THR A 54 9.56 6.63 -12.89
CA THR A 54 9.68 5.64 -13.97
C THR A 54 11.04 4.96 -13.87
N HIS A 55 11.24 3.85 -14.59
CA HIS A 55 12.55 3.19 -14.68
C HIS A 55 13.54 3.92 -15.59
N GLU A 56 13.20 5.14 -16.03
CA GLU A 56 13.95 5.91 -17.00
C GLU A 56 14.69 7.05 -16.29
N PHE A 57 15.91 6.75 -15.86
CA PHE A 57 16.74 7.64 -15.01
C PHE A 57 17.78 8.45 -15.80
N ALA A 58 17.77 8.34 -17.14
CA ALA A 58 18.73 9.00 -18.02
C ALA A 58 17.99 9.91 -19.00
N PHE A 59 17.55 11.07 -18.52
CA PHE A 59 17.22 12.20 -19.37
C PHE A 59 18.48 13.03 -19.53
N SER A 60 19.02 13.07 -20.74
CA SER A 60 20.11 13.97 -21.11
C SER A 60 19.63 14.85 -22.25
N SER A 61 19.49 16.14 -22.00
CA SER A 61 19.27 17.17 -23.00
C SER A 61 20.46 18.12 -23.04
N TYR A 62 20.65 18.76 -24.20
CA TYR A 62 21.60 19.87 -24.33
C TYR A 62 21.07 21.18 -23.74
N ASP A 63 19.74 21.26 -23.51
CA ASP A 63 19.06 22.41 -22.94
C ASP A 63 18.54 22.12 -21.54
N ARG A 64 19.07 22.83 -20.53
CA ARG A 64 18.61 22.71 -19.13
C ARG A 64 17.10 22.95 -18.96
N LYS A 65 16.49 23.80 -19.81
CA LYS A 65 15.05 24.07 -19.76
C LYS A 65 14.19 22.89 -20.23
N ALA A 66 14.74 22.03 -21.10
CA ALA A 66 14.03 20.87 -21.62
C ALA A 66 13.83 19.76 -20.57
N GLU A 67 14.57 19.83 -19.46
CA GLU A 67 14.51 18.87 -18.34
C GLU A 67 13.64 19.35 -17.18
N ILE A 68 12.95 20.48 -17.36
CA ILE A 68 11.98 21.00 -16.38
C ILE A 68 10.63 20.31 -16.61
N VAL A 69 10.23 19.49 -15.63
CA VAL A 69 8.97 18.75 -15.67
C VAL A 69 7.91 19.45 -14.84
N THR A 70 6.84 19.87 -15.51
CA THR A 70 5.66 20.53 -14.88
C THR A 70 4.43 19.64 -14.87
N ASP A 71 4.30 18.74 -15.84
CA ASP A 71 3.32 17.67 -15.84
C ASP A 71 3.83 16.47 -16.62
N SER A 72 3.74 15.29 -16.01
CA SER A 72 4.09 14.00 -16.65
C SER A 72 2.84 13.22 -17.08
N GLY A 73 1.66 13.86 -17.03
CA GLY A 73 0.37 13.21 -17.33
C GLY A 73 -0.13 12.36 -16.17
N SER A 74 -0.82 11.27 -16.50
CA SER A 74 -1.35 10.27 -15.56
C SER A 74 -0.39 9.09 -15.41
N LYS A 75 -0.38 8.44 -14.25
CA LYS A 75 0.50 7.28 -14.01
C LYS A 75 0.26 6.20 -15.07
N PRO A 76 1.30 5.72 -15.79
CA PRO A 76 1.13 4.63 -16.75
C PRO A 76 0.66 3.37 -16.01
N VAL A 77 -0.41 2.77 -16.51
CA VAL A 77 -1.05 1.56 -15.92
C VAL A 77 -0.09 0.36 -15.92
N SER A 78 1.02 0.42 -16.66
CA SER A 78 1.97 -0.67 -16.91
C SER A 78 3.15 -0.79 -15.93
N GLN A 79 3.37 0.16 -15.02
CA GLN A 79 4.46 0.09 -14.03
C GLN A 79 3.93 0.37 -12.62
N SER A 80 3.17 -0.59 -12.11
CA SER A 80 2.73 -0.67 -10.72
C SER A 80 3.76 -1.44 -9.90
N GLU A 81 4.91 -0.85 -9.62
CA GLU A 81 5.72 -1.26 -8.49
C GLU A 81 5.66 -0.13 -7.44
N GLY A 82 5.25 -0.47 -6.21
CA GLY A 82 5.44 0.42 -5.05
C GLY A 82 4.21 1.02 -4.34
N LYS A 83 2.98 0.53 -4.56
CA LYS A 83 1.94 0.42 -3.52
C LYS A 83 0.81 -0.38 -4.13
N SER A 84 0.95 -1.70 -4.06
CA SER A 84 -0.03 -2.64 -4.60
C SER A 84 -1.43 -2.22 -4.14
N PRO A 85 -2.39 -1.91 -5.03
CA PRO A 85 -3.78 -2.18 -4.70
C PRO A 85 -3.79 -3.67 -4.37
N LYS A 86 -4.20 -4.03 -3.14
CA LYS A 86 -4.22 -5.43 -2.67
C LYS A 86 -4.75 -6.28 -3.83
N LYS A 87 -3.84 -7.04 -4.45
CA LYS A 87 -4.20 -8.09 -5.39
C LYS A 87 -5.26 -8.89 -4.62
N LYS A 88 -6.40 -9.19 -5.25
CA LYS A 88 -7.30 -10.23 -4.73
C LYS A 88 -6.52 -11.55 -4.84
N ASP A 89 -5.48 -11.71 -4.02
CA ASP A 89 -4.88 -13.00 -3.77
C ASP A 89 -6.01 -13.82 -3.20
N GLN A 90 -6.27 -14.95 -3.85
CA GLN A 90 -7.25 -15.93 -3.43
C GLN A 90 -6.92 -16.27 -1.98
N GLY A 91 -7.67 -15.66 -1.06
CA GLY A 91 -7.34 -15.67 0.35
C GLY A 91 -7.32 -17.11 0.82
N THR A 92 -6.22 -17.53 1.42
CA THR A 92 -6.11 -18.81 2.10
C THR A 92 -7.26 -18.92 3.09
N LYS A 93 -8.20 -19.82 2.81
CA LYS A 93 -9.39 -20.02 3.64
C LYS A 93 -9.02 -20.96 4.78
N TYR A 94 -9.62 -20.71 5.93
CA TYR A 94 -9.41 -21.49 7.14
C TYR A 94 -10.73 -22.13 7.56
N GLU A 95 -10.66 -23.39 7.96
CA GLU A 95 -11.77 -24.19 8.44
C GLU A 95 -11.44 -24.77 9.82
N ILE A 96 -12.45 -24.89 10.68
CA ILE A 96 -12.30 -25.41 12.06
C ILE A 96 -12.91 -26.80 12.11
N ASP A 97 -12.13 -27.78 12.55
CA ASP A 97 -12.62 -29.14 12.79
C ASP A 97 -13.53 -29.15 14.04
N PRO A 98 -14.83 -29.49 13.91
CA PRO A 98 -15.75 -29.49 15.04
C PRO A 98 -15.43 -30.56 16.09
N GLU A 99 -14.78 -31.66 15.68
CA GLU A 99 -14.43 -32.77 16.60
C GLU A 99 -13.23 -32.45 17.51
N LYS A 100 -12.28 -31.65 17.01
CA LYS A 100 -11.08 -31.26 17.77
C LYS A 100 -11.27 -29.93 18.52
N CYS A 101 -12.27 -29.14 18.13
CA CYS A 101 -12.52 -27.83 18.72
C CYS A 101 -13.12 -27.94 20.13
N ILE A 102 -12.38 -27.48 21.14
CA ILE A 102 -12.81 -27.48 22.55
C ILE A 102 -13.64 -26.25 22.95
N GLY A 103 -13.97 -25.36 22.01
CA GLY A 103 -14.78 -24.18 22.30
C GLY A 103 -14.15 -23.16 23.26
N CYS A 104 -12.81 -23.01 23.23
CA CYS A 104 -12.07 -22.10 24.14
C CYS A 104 -12.11 -20.61 23.75
N THR A 105 -12.65 -20.28 22.56
CA THR A 105 -12.86 -18.90 22.07
C THR A 105 -11.59 -18.06 21.88
N LYS A 106 -10.38 -18.66 21.98
CA LYS A 106 -9.11 -17.94 21.73
C LYS A 106 -9.02 -17.41 20.30
N CYS A 107 -9.41 -18.21 19.32
CA CYS A 107 -9.42 -17.84 17.91
C CYS A 107 -10.26 -16.58 17.65
N ALA A 108 -11.45 -16.48 18.24
CA ALA A 108 -12.34 -15.33 18.08
C ALA A 108 -11.76 -14.03 18.68
N ARG A 109 -11.03 -14.11 19.79
CA ARG A 109 -10.39 -12.94 20.42
C ARG A 109 -9.16 -12.44 19.65
N THR A 110 -8.41 -13.35 19.02
CA THR A 110 -7.24 -13.00 18.20
C THR A 110 -7.62 -12.47 16.82
N CYS A 111 -8.84 -12.75 16.34
CA CYS A 111 -9.25 -12.37 15.00
C CYS A 111 -9.39 -10.84 14.87
N PRO A 112 -8.58 -10.16 14.02
CA PRO A 112 -8.61 -8.70 13.89
C PRO A 112 -9.89 -8.19 13.21
N VAL A 113 -10.52 -9.04 12.40
CA VAL A 113 -11.75 -8.76 11.64
C VAL A 113 -12.99 -9.39 12.26
N GLN A 114 -12.85 -10.01 13.44
CA GLN A 114 -13.94 -10.67 14.17
C GLN A 114 -14.77 -11.63 13.29
N ALA A 115 -14.11 -12.36 12.39
CA ALA A 115 -14.75 -13.28 11.45
C ALA A 115 -15.17 -14.61 12.08
N ILE A 116 -14.95 -14.84 13.37
CA ILE A 116 -15.17 -16.13 14.02
C ILE A 116 -16.34 -16.02 14.99
N SER A 117 -17.35 -16.86 14.79
CA SER A 117 -18.56 -16.93 15.60
C SER A 117 -18.61 -18.26 16.36
N GLY A 118 -19.19 -18.26 17.57
CA GLY A 118 -19.35 -19.47 18.39
C GLY A 118 -19.41 -19.16 19.89
N LYS A 119 -20.15 -19.97 20.64
CA LYS A 119 -20.29 -19.84 22.10
C LYS A 119 -19.23 -20.66 22.84
N ILE A 120 -19.08 -20.40 24.12
CA ILE A 120 -18.17 -21.15 25.00
C ILE A 120 -18.66 -22.61 25.08
N LYS A 121 -17.74 -23.57 24.93
CA LYS A 121 -18.00 -25.03 24.84
C LYS A 121 -18.72 -25.53 23.58
N GLU A 122 -18.93 -24.67 22.59
CA GLU A 122 -19.47 -25.06 21.27
C GLU A 122 -18.37 -24.91 20.19
N PRO A 123 -18.42 -25.71 19.10
CA PRO A 123 -17.47 -25.57 18.00
C PRO A 123 -17.65 -24.22 17.29
N HIS A 124 -16.53 -23.48 17.14
CA HIS A 124 -16.50 -22.19 16.45
C HIS A 124 -16.56 -22.35 14.92
N VAL A 125 -17.16 -21.36 14.25
CA VAL A 125 -17.33 -21.29 12.78
C VAL A 125 -16.70 -20.00 12.25
N ILE A 126 -15.93 -20.11 11.17
CA ILE A 126 -15.30 -18.97 10.49
C ILE A 126 -16.19 -18.51 9.34
N ASP A 127 -16.50 -17.21 9.32
CA ASP A 127 -17.19 -16.54 8.24
C ASP A 127 -16.21 -16.26 7.09
N GLU A 128 -16.37 -16.99 5.97
CA GLU A 128 -15.49 -16.92 4.81
C GLU A 128 -15.51 -15.52 4.14
N GLU A 129 -16.59 -14.75 4.29
CA GLU A 129 -16.70 -13.43 3.66
C GLU A 129 -15.91 -12.38 4.43
N LYS A 130 -15.87 -12.50 5.76
CA LYS A 130 -15.10 -11.60 6.62
C LYS A 130 -13.65 -12.03 6.79
N CYS A 131 -13.34 -13.29 6.56
CA CYS A 131 -12.00 -13.83 6.75
C CYS A 131 -11.01 -13.26 5.72
N VAL A 132 -9.96 -12.61 6.21
CA VAL A 132 -8.89 -12.04 5.38
C VAL A 132 -7.69 -12.99 5.21
N GLY A 133 -7.79 -14.24 5.70
CA GLY A 133 -6.75 -15.25 5.55
C GLY A 133 -5.46 -15.00 6.35
N CYS A 134 -5.51 -14.20 7.42
CA CYS A 134 -4.30 -13.79 8.17
C CYS A 134 -3.59 -14.92 8.97
N GLY A 135 -4.21 -16.08 9.17
CA GLY A 135 -3.61 -17.21 9.89
C GLY A 135 -3.49 -17.06 11.42
N ALA A 136 -3.84 -15.90 11.98
CA ALA A 136 -3.69 -15.68 13.43
C ALA A 136 -4.53 -16.65 14.30
N CYS A 137 -5.63 -17.18 13.76
CA CYS A 137 -6.45 -18.16 14.46
C CYS A 137 -5.77 -19.53 14.57
N SER A 138 -5.04 -19.98 13.54
CA SER A 138 -4.39 -21.30 13.52
C SER A 138 -3.23 -21.35 14.52
N GLU A 139 -2.46 -20.27 14.63
CA GLU A 139 -1.38 -20.13 15.62
C GLU A 139 -1.91 -20.04 17.06
N ALA A 140 -3.03 -19.34 17.26
CA ALA A 140 -3.63 -19.19 18.58
C ALA A 140 -4.31 -20.47 19.11
N CYS A 141 -4.54 -21.47 18.24
CA CYS A 141 -5.29 -22.67 18.59
C CYS A 141 -4.43 -23.67 19.38
N PRO A 142 -4.69 -23.90 20.68
CA PRO A 142 -3.86 -24.78 21.51
C PRO A 142 -3.95 -26.25 21.10
N VAL A 143 -5.09 -26.65 20.53
CA VAL A 143 -5.39 -28.02 20.08
C VAL A 143 -5.16 -28.19 18.57
N LYS A 144 -4.68 -27.15 17.87
CA LYS A 144 -4.43 -27.15 16.42
C LYS A 144 -5.61 -27.68 15.59
N ALA A 145 -6.83 -27.32 15.97
CA ALA A 145 -8.07 -27.73 15.31
C ALA A 145 -8.43 -26.90 14.05
N ILE A 146 -7.52 -26.07 13.52
CA ILE A 146 -7.79 -25.17 12.40
C ILE A 146 -6.88 -25.54 11.23
N HIS A 147 -7.48 -25.80 10.08
CA HIS A 147 -6.79 -26.24 8.87
C HIS A 147 -7.03 -25.27 7.71
N VAL A 148 -6.12 -25.30 6.74
CA VAL A 148 -6.24 -24.56 5.49
C VAL A 148 -7.15 -25.36 4.55
N LYS A 149 -8.10 -24.67 3.92
CA LYS A 149 -9.02 -25.21 2.93
C LYS A 149 -8.51 -24.99 1.51
#